data_AF-A0A316WF55-F1
#
_entry.id   AF-A0A316WF55-F1
#
_cell.length_a   1.000
_cell.length_b   1.000
_cell.length_c   1.000
_cell.angle_alpha   90.00
_cell.angle_beta   90.00
_cell.angle_gamma   90.00
#
_symmetry.space_group_name_H-M   'P 1'
#
loop_
_entity.id
_entity.type
_entity.pdbx_description
1 polymer ?
#
loop_
_entity_poly.entity_id
_entity_poly.type
_entity_poly.pdbx_seq_one_letter_code
_entity_poly.pdbx_strand_id
1 'polypeptide(L)'
;MPFLNNIVGYFINLNEQLSNNAGERRLDLDTSLYYLSISSCFILLALGGLFRAHRFTFYAALVSGYFHLITYVKFIFFNKNQISIIADMAVICLLILIIFLVFRLDNYYRKLNLLDEFNTNTLGRFSSILFKRGNIQDNE
;
A
#
# COMPACT_ATOMS: atom_id res chain seq x y z
N MET A 1 -22.68 4.91 -1.80
CA MET A 1 -22.44 6.23 -1.12
C MET A 1 -22.76 7.36 -2.09
N PRO A 2 -23.55 8.39 -1.72
CA PRO A 2 -24.07 9.39 -2.68
C PRO A 2 -22.98 10.26 -3.32
N PHE A 3 -21.86 10.49 -2.63
CA PHE A 3 -20.77 11.33 -3.12
C PHE A 3 -19.99 10.71 -4.29
N LEU A 4 -19.78 9.39 -4.28
CA LEU A 4 -19.04 8.69 -5.34
C LEU A 4 -19.87 8.49 -6.60
N ASN A 5 -21.19 8.28 -6.44
CA ASN A 5 -22.13 8.23 -7.56
C ASN A 5 -22.11 9.54 -8.37
N ASN A 6 -21.97 10.70 -7.73
CA ASN A 6 -21.93 11.96 -8.46
C ASN A 6 -20.66 12.14 -9.32
N ILE A 7 -19.52 11.60 -8.88
CA ILE A 7 -18.24 11.72 -9.60
C ILE A 7 -18.14 10.66 -10.71
N VAL A 8 -18.52 9.42 -10.41
CA VAL A 8 -18.43 8.30 -11.37
C VAL A 8 -19.56 8.37 -12.41
N GLY A 9 -20.73 8.91 -12.04
CA GLY A 9 -21.86 9.13 -12.94
C GLY A 9 -21.62 10.11 -14.08
N TYR A 10 -20.55 10.90 -13.99
CA TYR A 10 -20.12 11.79 -15.06
C TYR A 10 -19.35 11.05 -16.17
N PHE A 11 -18.75 9.90 -15.85
CA PHE A 11 -17.90 9.13 -16.78
C PHE A 11 -18.52 7.81 -17.23
N ILE A 12 -19.45 7.23 -16.44
CA ILE A 12 -20.09 5.93 -16.71
C ILE A 12 -21.57 6.01 -16.36
N ASN A 13 -22.43 5.42 -17.20
CA ASN A 13 -23.87 5.38 -16.96
C ASN A 13 -24.20 4.44 -15.79
N LEU A 14 -24.49 5.01 -14.62
CA LEU A 14 -24.70 4.29 -13.35
C LEU A 14 -25.92 3.35 -13.35
N ASN A 15 -26.82 3.51 -14.33
CA ASN A 15 -28.00 2.65 -14.53
C ASN A 15 -27.74 1.47 -15.47
N GLU A 16 -26.52 1.30 -15.98
CA GLU A 16 -26.21 0.21 -16.89
C GLU A 16 -26.12 -1.12 -16.13
N GLN A 17 -27.25 -1.84 -16.12
CA GLN A 17 -27.35 -3.17 -15.53
C GLN A 17 -26.58 -4.16 -16.39
N LEU A 18 -25.43 -4.65 -15.92
CA LEU A 18 -24.70 -5.73 -16.58
C LEU A 18 -25.61 -6.97 -16.67
N SER A 19 -26.11 -7.29 -17.86
CA SER A 19 -26.93 -8.48 -18.08
C SER A 19 -26.12 -9.73 -17.77
N ASN A 20 -26.60 -10.58 -16.86
CA ASN A 20 -26.13 -11.94 -16.79
C ASN A 20 -27.15 -12.91 -16.16
N ASN A 21 -27.31 -14.06 -16.81
CA ASN A 21 -28.20 -15.15 -16.43
C ASN A 21 -27.38 -16.25 -15.74
N ALA A 22 -27.41 -16.27 -14.41
CA ALA A 22 -27.39 -17.48 -13.56
C ALA A 22 -27.32 -17.06 -12.07
N GLY A 23 -28.45 -17.22 -11.35
CA GLY A 23 -28.53 -16.99 -9.90
C GLY A 23 -28.53 -15.52 -9.50
N GLU A 24 -29.70 -14.89 -9.47
CA GLU A 24 -29.88 -13.47 -9.14
C GLU A 24 -29.32 -13.09 -7.75
N ARG A 25 -28.09 -12.59 -7.74
CA ARG A 25 -27.70 -11.48 -6.88
C ARG A 25 -26.81 -10.55 -7.71
N ARG A 26 -27.46 -9.60 -8.37
CA ARG A 26 -26.78 -8.53 -9.10
C ARG A 26 -25.97 -7.73 -8.07
N LEU A 27 -24.65 -7.69 -8.23
CA LEU A 27 -23.83 -6.80 -7.43
C LEU A 27 -24.02 -5.40 -7.99
N ASP A 28 -24.63 -4.51 -7.21
CA ASP A 28 -24.64 -3.09 -7.53
C ASP A 28 -23.20 -2.57 -7.60
N LEU A 29 -22.98 -1.53 -8.42
CA LEU A 29 -21.68 -0.87 -8.51
C LEU A 29 -21.18 -0.43 -7.13
N ASP A 30 -22.08 0.05 -6.27
CA ASP A 30 -21.80 0.41 -4.87
C ASP A 30 -21.22 -0.78 -4.07
N THR A 31 -21.79 -1.97 -4.22
CA THR A 31 -21.35 -3.18 -3.52
C THR A 31 -20.01 -3.67 -4.05
N SER A 32 -19.81 -3.59 -5.37
CA SER A 32 -18.54 -3.94 -6.03
C SER A 32 -17.41 -3.02 -5.55
N LEU A 33 -17.69 -1.72 -5.47
CA LEU A 33 -16.74 -0.72 -5.03
C LEU A 33 -16.43 -0.85 -3.53
N TYR A 34 -17.42 -1.24 -2.72
CA TYR A 34 -17.21 -1.57 -1.31
C TYR A 34 -16.21 -2.73 -1.13
N TYR A 35 -16.38 -3.84 -1.84
CA TYR A 35 -15.43 -4.97 -1.75
C TYR A 35 -14.01 -4.59 -2.21
N LEU A 36 -13.88 -3.82 -3.29
CA LEU A 36 -12.59 -3.30 -3.75
C LEU A 36 -11.96 -2.33 -2.74
N SER A 37 -12.77 -1.52 -2.06
CA SER A 37 -12.29 -0.56 -1.06
C SER A 37 -11.70 -1.24 0.18
N ILE A 38 -12.25 -2.38 0.62
CA ILE A 38 -11.73 -3.14 1.77
C ILE A 38 -10.32 -3.64 1.48
N SER A 39 -10.14 -4.33 0.36
CA SER A 39 -8.84 -4.88 0.00
C SER A 39 -7.79 -3.78 -0.24
N SER A 40 -8.17 -2.71 -0.94
CA SER A 40 -7.26 -1.57 -1.18
C SER A 40 -6.88 -0.84 0.10
N CYS A 41 -7.79 -0.69 1.07
CA CYS A 41 -7.49 -0.12 2.38
C CYS A 41 -6.42 -0.93 3.13
N PHE A 42 -6.52 -2.27 3.13
CA PHE A 42 -5.50 -3.13 3.75
C PHE A 42 -4.13 -3.01 3.06
N ILE A 43 -4.11 -2.92 1.72
CA ILE A 43 -2.86 -2.73 0.96
C ILE A 43 -2.24 -1.37 1.27
N LEU A 44 -3.04 -0.30 1.30
CA LEU A 44 -2.59 1.05 1.65
C LEU A 44 -2.14 1.15 3.10
N LEU A 45 -2.84 0.51 4.03
CA LEU A 45 -2.45 0.43 5.44
C LEU A 45 -1.13 -0.32 5.59
N ALA A 46 -0.93 -1.43 4.87
CA ALA A 46 0.33 -2.12 4.83
C ALA A 46 1.44 -1.20 4.30
N LEU A 47 1.22 -0.54 3.16
CA LEU A 47 2.18 0.43 2.58
C LEU A 47 2.46 1.62 3.51
N GLY A 48 1.50 2.07 4.31
CA GLY A 48 1.68 3.13 5.31
C GLY A 48 2.36 2.64 6.60
N GLY A 49 2.20 1.36 6.93
CA GLY A 49 2.86 0.68 8.04
C GLY A 49 4.30 0.25 7.74
N LEU A 50 4.85 0.69 6.60
CA LEU A 50 6.17 0.30 6.14
C LEU A 50 7.23 0.73 7.16
N PHE A 51 7.77 -0.27 7.86
CA PHE A 51 8.91 -0.20 8.78
C PHE A 51 8.67 0.43 10.16
N ARG A 52 7.58 0.09 10.84
CA ARG A 52 7.68 -0.14 12.31
C ARG A 52 8.22 -1.55 12.59
N ALA A 53 8.66 -1.80 13.83
CA ALA A 53 9.52 -2.89 14.32
C ALA A 53 9.28 -4.34 13.82
N HIS A 54 8.21 -4.65 13.08
CA HIS A 54 7.90 -5.99 12.58
C HIS A 54 7.77 -6.06 11.05
N ARG A 55 8.91 -6.29 10.38
CA ARG A 55 9.00 -6.48 8.91
C ARG A 55 8.09 -7.62 8.41
N PHE A 56 8.00 -8.72 9.17
CA PHE A 56 7.17 -9.87 8.78
C PHE A 56 5.66 -9.57 8.79
N THR A 57 5.20 -8.76 9.75
CA THR A 57 3.79 -8.36 9.84
C THR A 57 3.37 -7.50 8.65
N PHE A 58 4.27 -6.65 8.16
CA PHE A 58 4.06 -5.87 6.95
C PHE A 58 3.87 -6.77 5.72
N TYR A 59 4.78 -7.71 5.46
CA TYR A 59 4.65 -8.62 4.32
C TYR A 59 3.40 -9.50 4.42
N ALA A 60 3.06 -9.97 5.62
CA ALA A 60 1.85 -10.76 5.86
C ALA A 60 0.57 -9.96 5.55
N ALA A 61 0.50 -8.70 5.99
CA ALA A 61 -0.62 -7.82 5.69
C ALA A 61 -0.74 -7.53 4.18
N LEU A 62 0.39 -7.35 3.49
CA LEU A 62 0.41 -7.09 2.05
C LEU A 62 -0.07 -8.31 1.27
N VAL A 63 0.48 -9.51 1.56
CA VAL A 63 0.07 -10.75 0.91
C VAL A 63 -1.42 -11.04 1.16
N SER A 64 -1.89 -10.85 2.39
CA SER A 64 -3.31 -11.01 2.74
C SER A 64 -4.20 -10.02 1.98
N GLY A 65 -3.83 -8.74 1.94
CA GLY A 65 -4.58 -7.71 1.20
C GLY A 65 -4.65 -7.99 -0.30
N TYR A 66 -3.54 -8.45 -0.89
CA TYR A 66 -3.47 -8.82 -2.31
C TYR A 66 -4.30 -10.08 -2.62
N PHE A 67 -4.30 -11.06 -1.72
CA PHE A 67 -5.16 -12.24 -1.86
C PHE A 67 -6.64 -11.84 -1.87
N HIS A 68 -7.06 -10.98 -0.94
CA HIS A 68 -8.42 -10.43 -0.93
C HIS A 68 -8.76 -9.67 -2.22
N LEU A 69 -7.80 -8.92 -2.78
CA LEU A 69 -8.00 -8.21 -4.05
C LEU A 69 -8.35 -9.18 -5.18
N ILE A 70 -7.55 -10.24 -5.34
CA ILE A 70 -7.77 -11.26 -6.36
C ILE A 70 -9.14 -11.91 -6.19
N THR A 71 -9.47 -12.34 -4.96
CA THR A 71 -10.73 -13.02 -4.68
C THR A 71 -11.92 -12.12 -4.98
N TYR A 72 -11.89 -10.84 -4.60
CA TYR A 72 -12.96 -9.90 -4.89
C TYR A 72 -13.06 -9.56 -6.39
N VAL A 73 -11.95 -9.39 -7.08
CA VAL A 73 -11.93 -9.17 -8.54
C VAL A 73 -12.55 -10.38 -9.27
N LYS A 74 -12.14 -11.59 -8.89
CA LYS A 74 -12.71 -12.83 -9.46
C LYS A 74 -14.19 -12.99 -9.13
N PHE A 75 -14.62 -12.60 -7.93
CA PHE A 75 -16.02 -12.63 -7.52
C PHE A 75 -16.88 -11.63 -8.32
N ILE A 76 -16.40 -10.40 -8.49
CA ILE A 76 -17.13 -9.32 -9.21
C ILE A 76 -17.24 -9.63 -10.70
N PHE A 77 -16.16 -10.11 -11.33
CA PHE A 77 -16.09 -10.29 -12.79
C PHE A 77 -16.25 -11.75 -13.26
N PHE A 78 -16.64 -12.66 -12.38
CA PHE A 78 -16.74 -14.11 -12.63
C PHE A 78 -17.51 -14.44 -13.92
N ASN A 79 -18.51 -13.63 -14.25
CA ASN A 79 -19.54 -13.98 -15.22
C ASN A 79 -19.32 -13.40 -16.64
N LYS A 80 -18.30 -12.55 -16.85
CA LYS A 80 -17.97 -12.00 -18.19
C LYS A 80 -16.51 -12.25 -18.54
N ASN A 81 -16.26 -13.23 -19.40
CA ASN A 81 -14.91 -13.71 -19.73
C ASN A 81 -13.97 -12.60 -20.27
N GLN A 82 -14.47 -11.69 -21.12
CA GLN A 82 -13.67 -10.57 -21.65
C GLN A 82 -13.30 -9.53 -20.58
N ILE A 83 -14.21 -9.22 -19.66
CA ILE A 83 -13.96 -8.25 -18.59
C ILE A 83 -13.05 -8.86 -17.51
N SER A 84 -13.19 -10.15 -17.24
CA SER A 84 -12.32 -10.91 -16.33
C SER A 84 -10.85 -10.85 -16.75
N ILE A 85 -10.55 -10.98 -18.05
CA ILE A 85 -9.18 -10.87 -18.58
C ILE A 85 -8.59 -9.47 -18.35
N ILE A 86 -9.37 -8.41 -18.60
CA ILE A 86 -8.93 -7.03 -18.37
C ILE A 86 -8.67 -6.79 -16.88
N ALA A 87 -9.55 -7.32 -16.01
CA ALA A 87 -9.40 -7.19 -14.58
C ALA A 87 -8.16 -7.95 -14.04
N ASP A 88 -7.87 -9.13 -14.58
CA ASP A 88 -6.64 -9.88 -14.25
C ASP A 88 -5.38 -9.10 -14.67
N MET A 89 -5.39 -8.47 -15.85
CA MET A 89 -4.28 -7.60 -16.30
C MET A 89 -4.11 -6.39 -15.38
N ALA A 90 -5.20 -5.79 -14.91
CA ALA A 90 -5.15 -4.68 -13.96
C ALA A 90 -4.56 -5.11 -12.61
N VAL A 91 -4.92 -6.29 -12.10
CA VAL A 91 -4.35 -6.86 -10.87
C VAL A 91 -2.84 -7.08 -11.00
N ILE A 92 -2.37 -7.61 -12.13
CA ILE A 92 -0.93 -7.78 -12.40
C ILE A 92 -0.22 -6.42 -12.45
N CYS A 93 -0.81 -5.42 -13.11
CA CYS A 93 -0.24 -4.07 -13.14
C CYS A 93 -0.12 -3.46 -11.73
N LEU A 94 -1.14 -3.68 -10.89
CA LEU A 94 -1.17 -3.23 -9.50
C LEU A 94 -0.06 -3.92 -8.68
N LEU A 95 0.19 -5.21 -8.89
CA LEU A 95 1.29 -5.94 -8.27
C LEU A 95 2.65 -5.30 -8.63
N ILE A 96 2.90 -5.01 -9.91
CA ILE A 96 4.14 -4.38 -10.37
C ILE A 96 4.33 -3.03 -9.69
N LEU A 97 3.26 -2.23 -9.59
CA LEU A 97 3.28 -0.92 -8.95
C LEU A 97 3.59 -1.02 -7.44
N ILE A 98 3.00 -2.00 -6.74
CA ILE A 98 3.30 -2.27 -5.33
C ILE A 98 4.78 -2.62 -5.15
N ILE A 99 5.31 -3.55 -5.95
CA ILE A 99 6.72 -3.97 -5.87
C ILE A 99 7.64 -2.75 -6.09
N PHE A 100 7.33 -1.92 -7.09
CA PHE A 100 8.07 -0.70 -7.37
C PHE A 100 8.06 0.28 -6.18
N LEU A 101 6.88 0.51 -5.57
CA LEU A 101 6.75 1.38 -4.39
C LEU A 101 7.54 0.85 -3.19
N VAL A 102 7.44 -0.45 -2.91
CA VAL A 102 8.19 -1.09 -1.81
C VAL A 102 9.70 -0.92 -2.02
N PHE A 103 10.19 -1.16 -3.24
CA PHE A 103 11.61 -0.98 -3.56
C PHE A 103 12.07 0.47 -3.45
N ARG A 104 11.26 1.41 -3.92
CA ARG A 104 11.57 2.85 -3.81
C ARG A 104 11.61 3.29 -2.36
N LEU A 105 10.66 2.87 -1.53
CA LEU A 105 10.64 3.21 -0.11
C LEU A 105 11.81 2.56 0.64
N ASP A 106 12.12 1.28 0.39
CA ASP A 106 13.25 0.61 1.05
C ASP A 106 14.58 1.35 0.81
N ASN A 107 14.83 1.78 -0.43
CA ASN A 107 16.00 2.59 -0.76
C ASN A 107 16.00 3.96 -0.06
N TYR A 108 14.84 4.61 0.03
CA TYR A 108 14.71 5.89 0.72
C TYR A 108 15.05 5.75 2.22
N TYR A 109 14.53 4.73 2.89
CA TYR A 109 14.81 4.48 4.31
C TYR A 109 16.24 4.04 4.57
N ARG A 110 16.85 3.23 3.70
CA ARG A 110 18.29 2.89 3.80
C ARG A 110 19.15 4.14 3.79
N LYS A 111 18.81 5.13 2.94
CA LYS A 111 19.51 6.41 2.90
C LYS A 111 19.33 7.22 4.19
N LEU A 112 18.14 7.21 4.78
CA LEU A 112 17.88 7.86 6.07
C LEU A 112 18.66 7.22 7.22
N ASN A 113 18.67 5.89 7.31
CA ASN A 113 19.44 5.19 8.35
C ASN A 113 20.94 5.49 8.27
N LEU A 114 21.52 5.52 7.07
CA LEU A 114 22.92 5.87 6.89
C LEU A 114 23.22 7.32 7.32
N LEU A 115 22.29 8.24 7.05
CA LEU A 115 22.43 9.63 7.47
C LEU A 115 22.31 9.77 8.99
N ASP A 116 21.39 9.03 9.61
CA ASP A 116 21.19 9.04 11.06
C ASP A 116 22.39 8.43 11.79
N GLU A 117 22.92 7.32 11.29
CA GLU A 117 24.15 6.69 11.77
C GLU A 117 25.38 7.62 11.60
N PHE A 118 25.48 8.33 10.48
CA PHE A 118 26.52 9.33 10.27
C PHE A 118 26.41 10.48 11.29
N ASN A 119 25.21 11.02 11.50
CA ASN A 119 24.96 12.11 12.43
C ASN A 119 25.27 11.70 13.87
N THR A 120 24.79 10.55 14.32
CA THR A 120 25.04 10.03 15.68
C THR A 120 26.52 9.76 15.92
N ASN A 121 27.22 9.13 14.97
CA ASN A 121 28.67 8.93 15.08
C ASN A 121 29.42 10.27 15.11
N THR A 122 29.02 11.24 14.30
CA THR A 122 29.64 12.57 14.26
C THR A 122 29.41 13.33 15.57
N LEU A 123 28.19 13.32 16.10
CA LEU A 123 27.86 13.89 17.41
C LEU A 123 28.66 13.24 18.54
N GLY A 124 28.78 11.91 18.52
CA GLY A 124 29.56 11.15 19.50
C GLY A 124 31.05 11.49 19.45
N ARG A 125 31.61 11.69 18.25
CA ARG A 125 32.98 12.17 18.07
C ARG A 125 33.16 13.60 18.59
N PHE A 126 32.24 14.51 18.29
CA PHE A 126 32.32 15.88 18.82
C PHE A 126 32.19 15.92 20.34
N SER A 127 31.24 15.18 20.91
CA SER A 127 31.04 15.06 22.36
C SER A 127 32.30 14.53 23.04
N SER A 128 32.88 13.44 22.55
CA SER A 128 34.11 12.87 23.13
C SER A 128 35.30 13.82 23.04
N ILE A 129 35.45 14.59 21.96
CA ILE A 129 36.50 15.63 21.86
C ILE A 129 36.25 16.74 22.88
N LEU A 130 35.02 17.20 23.05
CA LEU A 130 34.67 18.26 24.00
C LEU A 130 34.96 17.83 25.44
N PHE A 131 34.52 16.63 25.83
CA PHE A 131 34.77 16.06 27.16
C PHE A 131 36.27 15.79 27.39
N LYS A 132 36.99 15.32 26.37
CA LYS A 132 38.44 15.13 26.46
C LYS A 132 39.18 16.45 26.68
N ARG A 133 38.67 17.56 26.12
CA ARG A 133 39.26 18.90 26.29
C ARG A 133 38.92 19.53 27.65
N GLY A 134 37.71 19.34 28.15
CA GLY A 134 37.33 19.79 29.51
C GLY A 134 38.19 19.13 30.60
N ASN A 135 38.44 17.83 30.47
CA ASN A 135 39.30 17.10 31.42
C ASN A 135 40.78 17.51 31.40
N ILE A 136 41.23 18.22 30.36
CA ILE A 136 42.60 18.75 30.27
C ILE A 136 42.69 20.11 30.99
N GLN A 137 41.62 20.91 30.97
CA GLN A 137 41.58 22.21 31.66
C GLN A 137 41.39 22.09 33.18
N ASP A 138 40.78 21.03 33.68
CA ASP A 138 40.61 20.81 35.13
C ASP A 138 41.86 20.22 35.82
N ASN A 139 42.90 19.85 35.05
CA ASN A 139 44.14 19.24 35.55
C ASN A 139 45.39 20.16 35.38
N GLU A 140 45.20 21.43 35.03
CA GLU A 140 46.21 22.50 35.10
C GLU A 140 45.93 23.42 36.29
#